data_AF-A0A1Q5J7X7-F1
#
_entry.id   AF-A0A1Q5J7X7-F1
#
_cell.length_a   1.000
_cell.length_b   1.000
_cell.length_c   1.000
_cell.angle_alpha   90.00
_cell.angle_beta   90.00
_cell.angle_gamma   90.00
#
_symmetry.space_group_name_H-M   'P 1'
#
loop_
_entity.id
_entity.type
_entity.pdbx_description
1 polymer ?
#
loop_
_entity_poly.entity_id
_entity_poly.type
_entity_poly.pdbx_seq_one_letter_code
_entity_poly.pdbx_strand_id
1 'polypeptide(L)'
;MRADDPWTALSALSALSALDADRPGGLADAVEELYRSDADRAALRPCFGWLLGVLGEAGDELLLRLLLAEQAFAADDRRDLLRTAVARRLRLPAELLRTYGEQAPASGGTGAHADGPPASELVDAMGLSGDASFAPRLGDLLGSPAVRGRAALALGRLGVRAWTAPIAGLLSEVNGLDHTAFVVALELMGDPAAVPYLLRWLAESGEDRVYDVHHALVRLTGRDPLLPERASGAAYAAAVRAAWAGGRTERAPAVVRDLAVESGTWARFSVDDGAGRIRVAFDPPSPGATWPRWNRSLTFDGKPLYQVGSYCDTCELGLALLGWPEDEARSIAARMRGRLARLERLDAALLAEWSPVLAELETGHYRALLLDLPLERVSDAARSWWYRRAAARAEVDDDDSAYADDPPEDYWPGVAHFQLTTPVPGGRVPCTYGALLPSQPLETLAPATVARHTAAIAAGERPAAVALGWIDDRCVEARHMERWLVGAVLDGHHRLAAYAAAGVPARVLLLARVGERGAEGGLEGLAEVAAAFGRRDESGDGT
;
A
#
# COMPACT_ATOMS: atom_id res chain seq x y z
N MET A 1 -15.76 -22.83 11.74
CA MET A 1 -14.37 -22.82 12.24
C MET A 1 -13.47 -22.38 11.11
N ARG A 2 -13.13 -21.08 11.08
CA ARG A 2 -12.20 -20.53 10.09
C ARG A 2 -10.76 -20.79 10.54
N ALA A 3 -9.85 -20.93 9.58
CA ALA A 3 -8.43 -21.23 9.80
C ALA A 3 -7.65 -20.12 10.52
N ASP A 4 -8.27 -18.95 10.69
CA ASP A 4 -7.69 -17.76 11.32
C ASP A 4 -8.09 -17.60 12.79
N ASP A 5 -8.71 -18.61 13.42
CA ASP A 5 -9.08 -18.56 14.83
C ASP A 5 -7.83 -18.66 15.74
N PRO A 6 -7.44 -17.59 16.45
CA PRO A 6 -6.30 -17.59 17.35
C PRO A 6 -6.50 -18.56 18.53
N TRP A 7 -7.72 -18.99 18.86
CA TRP A 7 -8.00 -19.90 19.97
C TRP A 7 -7.67 -21.36 19.67
N THR A 8 -7.85 -21.81 18.43
CA THR A 8 -7.38 -23.13 17.98
C THR A 8 -5.85 -23.18 17.98
N ALA A 9 -5.20 -22.08 17.58
CA ALA A 9 -3.75 -21.92 17.62
C ALA A 9 -3.20 -21.74 19.05
N LEU A 10 -3.92 -21.07 19.95
CA LEU A 10 -3.64 -20.98 21.38
C LEU A 10 -3.84 -22.32 22.10
N SER A 11 -4.79 -23.15 21.65
CA SER A 11 -4.96 -24.51 22.14
C SER A 11 -3.82 -25.41 21.68
N ALA A 12 -3.37 -25.27 20.42
CA ALA A 12 -2.17 -25.92 19.90
C ALA A 12 -0.91 -25.44 20.62
N LEU A 13 -0.76 -24.13 20.85
CA LEU A 13 0.34 -23.54 21.62
C LEU A 13 0.27 -23.90 23.10
N SER A 14 -0.92 -24.04 23.70
CA SER A 14 -1.07 -24.50 25.09
C SER A 14 -0.66 -25.97 25.21
N ALA A 15 -1.05 -26.81 24.25
CA ALA A 15 -0.57 -28.19 24.15
C ALA A 15 0.95 -28.27 23.90
N LEU A 16 1.52 -27.37 23.10
CA LEU A 16 2.95 -27.28 22.82
C LEU A 16 3.76 -26.62 23.96
N SER A 17 3.19 -25.69 24.71
CA SER A 17 3.83 -25.03 25.87
C SER A 17 3.96 -25.96 27.08
N ALA A 18 3.16 -27.04 27.10
CA ALA A 18 3.34 -28.15 28.04
C ALA A 18 4.59 -28.99 27.71
N LEU A 19 5.15 -28.84 26.50
CA LEU A 19 6.37 -29.49 26.03
C LEU A 19 7.54 -28.48 26.06
N ASP A 20 8.10 -28.31 27.27
CA ASP A 20 9.41 -27.69 27.59
C ASP A 20 9.65 -26.23 27.12
N ALA A 21 9.41 -25.28 28.04
CA ALA A 21 9.25 -23.85 27.78
C ALA A 21 10.54 -23.02 27.52
N ASP A 22 11.73 -23.62 27.47
CA ASP A 22 12.98 -22.85 27.55
C ASP A 22 13.87 -22.85 26.28
N ARG A 23 13.43 -23.39 25.12
CA ARG A 23 14.17 -23.22 23.85
C ARG A 23 13.29 -23.14 22.60
N PRO A 24 13.40 -22.08 21.77
CA PRO A 24 12.70 -21.99 20.48
C PRO A 24 13.05 -23.12 19.49
N GLY A 25 14.20 -23.80 19.66
CA GLY A 25 14.54 -25.00 18.88
C GLY A 25 13.63 -26.20 19.16
N GLY A 26 13.13 -26.37 20.39
CA GLY A 26 12.24 -27.49 20.75
C GLY A 26 10.85 -27.36 20.13
N LEU A 27 10.34 -26.12 20.02
CA LEU A 27 9.02 -25.87 19.44
C LEU A 27 9.00 -26.14 17.93
N ALA A 28 10.02 -25.73 17.19
CA ALA A 28 10.12 -26.00 15.76
C ALA A 28 10.18 -27.52 15.49
N ASP A 29 10.94 -28.27 16.28
CA ASP A 29 11.04 -29.73 16.16
C ASP A 29 9.72 -30.43 16.54
N ALA A 30 9.00 -29.95 17.56
CA ALA A 30 7.68 -30.48 17.92
C ALA A 30 6.64 -30.22 16.82
N VAL A 31 6.64 -29.02 16.22
CA VAL A 31 5.76 -28.71 15.08
C VAL A 31 6.15 -29.60 13.88
N GLU A 32 7.43 -29.86 13.66
CA GLU A 32 7.89 -30.78 12.61
C GLU A 32 7.37 -32.21 12.81
N GLU A 33 7.49 -32.73 14.02
CA GLU A 33 7.05 -34.07 14.40
C GLU A 33 5.54 -34.22 14.18
N LEU A 34 4.76 -33.26 14.67
CA LEU A 34 3.31 -33.24 14.47
C LEU A 34 2.94 -33.10 12.99
N TYR A 35 3.65 -32.27 12.22
CA TYR A 35 3.35 -32.14 10.79
C TYR A 35 3.70 -33.41 10.01
N ARG A 36 4.70 -34.18 10.46
CA ARG A 36 5.04 -35.49 9.85
C ARG A 36 4.03 -36.58 10.17
N SER A 37 3.34 -36.51 11.32
CA SER A 37 2.24 -37.42 11.66
C SER A 37 1.03 -37.19 10.75
N ASP A 38 0.60 -38.20 9.98
CA ASP A 38 -0.56 -38.07 9.08
C ASP A 38 -1.85 -37.71 9.84
N ALA A 39 -2.02 -38.21 11.07
CA ALA A 39 -3.19 -37.93 11.91
C ALA A 39 -3.24 -36.46 12.36
N ASP A 40 -2.08 -35.91 12.74
CA ASP A 40 -1.98 -34.55 13.30
C ASP A 40 -1.85 -33.49 12.19
N ARG A 41 -1.25 -33.84 11.04
CA ARG A 41 -1.08 -32.93 9.89
C ARG A 41 -2.40 -32.33 9.43
N ALA A 42 -3.46 -33.13 9.34
CA ALA A 42 -4.77 -32.65 8.92
C ALA A 42 -5.34 -31.58 9.88
N ALA A 43 -5.09 -31.73 11.18
CA ALA A 43 -5.51 -30.77 12.19
C ALA A 43 -4.63 -29.52 12.22
N LEU A 44 -3.33 -29.66 11.93
CA LEU A 44 -2.37 -28.55 11.89
C LEU A 44 -2.42 -27.72 10.61
N ARG A 45 -2.83 -28.31 9.49
CA ARG A 45 -2.80 -27.65 8.16
C ARG A 45 -3.42 -26.25 8.15
N PRO A 46 -4.57 -25.98 8.81
CA PRO A 46 -5.18 -24.65 8.84
C PRO A 46 -4.31 -23.59 9.53
N CYS A 47 -3.62 -23.93 10.62
CA CYS A 47 -2.84 -22.98 11.42
C CYS A 47 -1.33 -23.04 11.15
N PHE A 48 -0.87 -23.94 10.28
CA PHE A 48 0.56 -24.17 10.03
C PHE A 48 1.30 -22.91 9.58
N GLY A 49 0.75 -22.16 8.61
CA GLY A 49 1.37 -20.92 8.14
C GLY A 49 1.54 -19.86 9.25
N TRP A 50 0.56 -19.78 10.15
CA TRP A 50 0.62 -18.91 11.32
C TRP A 50 1.69 -19.36 12.32
N LEU A 51 1.75 -20.66 12.63
CA LEU A 51 2.77 -21.23 13.52
C LEU A 51 4.18 -20.95 13.01
N LEU A 52 4.41 -21.11 11.70
CA LEU A 52 5.68 -20.73 11.08
C LEU A 52 5.95 -19.21 11.18
N GLY A 53 4.89 -18.38 11.14
CA GLY A 53 4.95 -16.94 11.40
C GLY A 53 5.51 -16.63 12.78
N VAL A 54 4.92 -17.24 13.81
CA VAL A 54 5.35 -17.10 15.20
C VAL A 54 6.79 -17.56 15.41
N LEU A 55 7.19 -18.64 14.73
CA LEU A 55 8.56 -19.19 14.83
C LEU A 55 9.63 -18.34 14.11
N GLY A 56 9.26 -17.35 13.29
CA GLY A 56 10.21 -16.52 12.57
C GLY A 56 11.16 -17.34 11.68
N GLU A 57 12.47 -17.10 11.80
CA GLU A 57 13.52 -17.79 11.03
C GLU A 57 13.53 -19.32 11.28
N ALA A 58 13.27 -19.76 12.51
CA ALA A 58 13.19 -21.20 12.82
C ALA A 58 12.01 -21.88 12.07
N GLY A 59 10.94 -21.13 11.83
CA GLY A 59 9.82 -21.58 10.98
C GLY A 59 10.23 -21.72 9.51
N ASP A 60 11.10 -20.84 9.01
CA ASP A 60 11.61 -20.92 7.64
C ASP A 60 12.52 -22.15 7.46
N GLU A 61 13.42 -22.39 8.42
CA GLU A 61 14.27 -23.58 8.44
C GLU A 61 13.45 -24.88 8.51
N LEU A 62 12.42 -24.90 9.37
CA LEU A 62 11.46 -26.00 9.46
C LEU A 62 10.76 -26.26 8.12
N LEU A 63 10.23 -25.22 7.49
CA LEU A 63 9.54 -25.35 6.20
C LEU A 63 10.48 -25.89 5.12
N LEU A 64 11.74 -25.44 5.09
CA LEU A 64 12.76 -25.97 4.19
C LEU A 64 13.06 -27.45 4.45
N ARG A 65 13.20 -27.87 5.71
CA ARG A 65 13.38 -29.30 6.07
C ARG A 65 12.21 -30.16 5.59
N LEU A 66 10.98 -29.68 5.79
CA LEU A 66 9.77 -30.39 5.34
C LEU A 66 9.69 -30.49 3.81
N LEU A 67 10.03 -29.41 3.09
CA LEU A 67 10.07 -29.42 1.63
C LEU A 67 11.12 -30.38 1.07
N LEU A 68 12.29 -30.48 1.71
CA LEU A 68 13.38 -31.38 1.32
C LEU A 68 13.09 -32.86 1.63
N ALA A 69 12.15 -33.16 2.52
CA ALA A 69 11.69 -34.52 2.81
C ALA A 69 10.68 -35.03 1.75
N GLU A 70 10.97 -34.77 0.46
CA GLU A 70 10.06 -34.83 -0.70
C GLU A 70 9.22 -36.11 -0.83
N GLN A 71 9.79 -37.25 -0.42
CA GLN A 71 9.18 -38.58 -0.59
C GLN A 71 8.16 -38.93 0.49
N ALA A 72 8.08 -38.17 1.58
CA ALA A 72 7.21 -38.49 2.72
C ALA A 72 5.78 -37.92 2.59
N PHE A 73 5.55 -36.98 1.67
CA PHE A 73 4.30 -36.21 1.60
C PHE A 73 3.47 -36.52 0.36
N ALA A 74 2.15 -36.37 0.46
CA ALA A 74 1.26 -36.44 -0.70
C ALA A 74 1.43 -35.19 -1.60
N ALA A 75 0.93 -35.25 -2.84
CA ALA A 75 1.05 -34.14 -3.79
C ALA A 75 0.37 -32.85 -3.29
N ASP A 76 -0.79 -32.95 -2.63
CA ASP A 76 -1.50 -31.81 -2.07
C ASP A 76 -0.75 -31.18 -0.89
N ASP A 77 -0.14 -32.00 -0.01
CA ASP A 77 0.71 -31.50 1.08
C ASP A 77 1.92 -30.73 0.55
N ARG A 78 2.59 -31.29 -0.46
CA ARG A 78 3.70 -30.64 -1.15
C ARG A 78 3.29 -29.29 -1.74
N ARG A 79 2.09 -29.21 -2.32
CA ARG A 79 1.54 -27.97 -2.86
C ARG A 79 1.25 -26.95 -1.76
N ASP A 80 0.71 -27.37 -0.62
CA ASP A 80 0.44 -26.48 0.51
C ASP A 80 1.74 -25.97 1.16
N LEU A 81 2.77 -26.82 1.28
CA LEU A 81 4.10 -26.42 1.72
C LEU A 81 4.71 -25.40 0.75
N LEU A 82 4.64 -25.63 -0.57
CA LEU A 82 5.09 -24.66 -1.58
C LEU A 82 4.31 -23.35 -1.50
N ARG A 83 2.98 -23.40 -1.35
CA ARG A 83 2.14 -22.20 -1.18
C ARG A 83 2.61 -21.39 0.02
N THR A 84 2.87 -22.07 1.13
CA THR A 84 3.33 -21.45 2.37
C THR A 84 4.71 -20.84 2.18
N ALA A 85 5.63 -21.53 1.51
CA ALA A 85 6.96 -21.01 1.22
C ALA A 85 6.93 -19.77 0.31
N VAL A 86 6.07 -19.78 -0.71
CA VAL A 86 5.84 -18.63 -1.61
C VAL A 86 5.24 -17.45 -0.84
N ALA A 87 4.23 -17.68 0.00
CA ALA A 87 3.62 -16.63 0.82
C ALA A 87 4.64 -15.98 1.76
N ARG A 88 5.57 -16.77 2.30
CA ARG A 88 6.70 -16.34 3.12
C ARG A 88 7.90 -15.82 2.32
N ARG A 89 7.82 -15.82 0.98
CA ARG A 89 8.87 -15.35 0.05
C ARG A 89 10.20 -16.09 0.20
N LEU A 90 10.17 -17.36 0.57
CA LEU A 90 11.39 -18.16 0.76
C LEU A 90 12.08 -18.45 -0.57
N ARG A 91 13.41 -18.33 -0.56
CA ARG A 91 14.26 -18.74 -1.68
C ARG A 91 14.55 -20.23 -1.58
N LEU A 92 13.79 -21.01 -2.35
CA LEU A 92 13.95 -22.45 -2.39
C LEU A 92 15.16 -22.85 -3.28
N PRO A 93 15.95 -23.87 -2.90
CA PRO A 93 17.02 -24.39 -3.75
C PRO A 93 16.53 -24.77 -5.15
N ALA A 94 17.33 -24.50 -6.18
CA ALA A 94 16.92 -24.77 -7.56
C ALA A 94 16.71 -26.27 -7.83
N GLU A 95 17.56 -27.14 -7.28
CA GLU A 95 17.41 -28.60 -7.46
C GLU A 95 16.08 -29.11 -6.89
N LEU A 96 15.68 -28.62 -5.72
CA LEU A 96 14.38 -28.92 -5.10
C LEU A 96 13.23 -28.57 -6.06
N LEU A 97 13.26 -27.37 -6.66
CA LEU A 97 12.22 -26.93 -7.60
C LEU A 97 12.23 -27.74 -8.92
N ARG A 98 13.40 -28.19 -9.38
CA ARG A 98 13.50 -29.08 -10.56
C ARG A 98 12.84 -30.42 -10.27
N THR A 99 13.16 -31.02 -9.12
CA THR A 99 12.56 -32.30 -8.69
C THR A 99 11.05 -32.19 -8.56
N TYR A 100 10.53 -31.13 -7.91
CA TYR A 100 9.09 -30.87 -7.87
C TYR A 100 8.49 -30.71 -9.26
N GLY A 101 9.21 -30.04 -10.17
CA GLY A 101 8.78 -29.86 -11.55
C GLY A 101 8.78 -31.13 -12.40
N GLU A 102 9.50 -32.17 -12.01
CA GLU A 102 9.49 -33.49 -12.65
C GLU A 102 8.42 -34.42 -12.05
N GLN A 103 8.11 -34.23 -10.76
CA GLN A 103 7.21 -35.09 -9.99
C GLN A 103 5.77 -34.56 -9.88
N ALA A 104 5.51 -33.28 -10.15
CA ALA A 104 4.20 -32.68 -9.97
C ALA A 104 3.20 -33.12 -11.05
N PRO A 105 2.04 -33.69 -10.68
CA PRO A 105 0.94 -33.86 -11.63
C PRO A 105 0.38 -32.50 -12.05
N ALA A 106 -0.06 -32.43 -13.31
CA ALA A 106 -0.75 -31.30 -13.90
C ALA A 106 -1.89 -30.76 -13.01
N SER A 107 -2.05 -29.44 -12.95
CA SER A 107 -3.16 -28.84 -12.22
C SER A 107 -4.52 -29.19 -12.87
N GLY A 108 -5.31 -30.08 -12.23
CA GLY A 108 -6.76 -30.15 -12.44
C GLY A 108 -7.35 -31.32 -13.23
N GLY A 109 -6.80 -32.53 -13.16
CA GLY A 109 -7.45 -33.72 -13.74
C GLY A 109 -7.41 -34.94 -12.84
N THR A 110 -8.55 -35.58 -12.63
CA THR A 110 -8.66 -36.96 -12.08
C THR A 110 -8.18 -38.03 -13.08
N GLY A 111 -7.51 -37.62 -14.17
CA GLY A 111 -6.98 -38.46 -15.23
C GLY A 111 -5.45 -38.42 -15.28
N ALA A 112 -4.85 -39.58 -15.49
CA ALA A 112 -3.40 -39.84 -15.49
C ALA A 112 -2.66 -39.30 -16.73
N HIS A 113 -2.86 -38.03 -17.10
CA HIS A 113 -2.05 -37.37 -18.13
C HIS A 113 -1.22 -36.25 -17.51
N ALA A 114 0.11 -36.43 -17.55
CA ALA A 114 1.13 -35.53 -17.02
C ALA A 114 1.37 -34.26 -17.86
N ASP A 115 0.48 -33.95 -18.81
CA ASP A 115 0.71 -32.95 -19.87
C ASP A 115 0.12 -31.56 -19.60
N GLY A 116 -0.43 -31.32 -18.41
CA GLY A 116 -0.92 -29.99 -18.03
C GLY A 116 0.15 -29.10 -17.37
N PRO A 117 -0.11 -27.78 -17.26
CA PRO A 117 0.86 -26.84 -16.71
C PRO A 117 1.18 -27.16 -15.24
N PRO A 118 2.40 -26.81 -14.78
CA PRO A 118 2.77 -26.97 -13.38
C PRO A 118 1.83 -26.16 -12.48
N ALA A 119 1.72 -26.60 -11.22
CA ALA A 119 0.99 -25.84 -10.21
C ALA A 119 1.51 -24.39 -10.12
N SER A 120 0.58 -23.44 -10.02
CA SER A 120 0.88 -22.01 -9.90
C SER A 120 1.90 -21.68 -8.81
N GLU A 121 1.86 -22.40 -7.69
CA GLU A 121 2.79 -22.24 -6.58
C GLU A 121 4.24 -22.58 -6.96
N LEU A 122 4.44 -23.59 -7.82
CA LEU A 122 5.76 -23.94 -8.34
C LEU A 122 6.31 -22.84 -9.26
N VAL A 123 5.45 -22.25 -10.10
CA VAL A 123 5.83 -21.13 -10.99
C VAL A 123 6.29 -19.91 -10.18
N ASP A 124 5.54 -19.55 -9.12
CA ASP A 124 5.93 -18.46 -8.23
C ASP A 124 7.25 -18.77 -7.49
N ALA A 125 7.42 -20.01 -7.01
CA ALA A 125 8.64 -20.44 -6.33
C ALA A 125 9.88 -20.38 -7.25
N MET A 126 9.75 -20.81 -8.51
CA MET A 126 10.80 -20.66 -9.53
C MET A 126 11.18 -19.19 -9.70
N GLY A 127 10.21 -18.28 -9.76
CA GLY A 127 10.45 -16.84 -9.85
C GLY A 127 11.14 -16.23 -8.63
N LEU A 128 10.95 -16.82 -7.44
CA LEU A 128 11.58 -16.38 -6.19
C LEU A 128 12.97 -16.97 -5.94
N SER A 129 13.30 -18.08 -6.60
CA SER A 129 14.59 -18.78 -6.40
C SER A 129 15.82 -17.91 -6.67
N GLY A 130 15.69 -16.93 -7.58
CA GLY A 130 16.81 -16.15 -8.10
C GLY A 130 17.68 -16.90 -9.11
N ASP A 131 17.35 -18.16 -9.46
CA ASP A 131 18.08 -18.94 -10.44
C ASP A 131 17.55 -18.67 -11.86
N ALA A 132 18.34 -17.94 -12.65
CA ALA A 132 18.00 -17.58 -14.02
C ALA A 132 17.89 -18.80 -14.98
N SER A 133 18.36 -19.99 -14.58
CA SER A 133 18.21 -21.21 -15.39
C SER A 133 16.75 -21.66 -15.55
N PHE A 134 15.83 -21.17 -14.71
CA PHE A 134 14.39 -21.40 -14.89
C PHE A 134 13.78 -20.56 -16.02
N ALA A 135 14.47 -19.54 -16.53
CA ALA A 135 13.88 -18.60 -17.49
C ALA A 135 13.36 -19.25 -18.78
N PRO A 136 14.05 -20.21 -19.43
CA PRO A 136 13.50 -20.91 -20.60
C PRO A 136 12.18 -21.63 -20.29
N ARG A 137 12.13 -22.39 -19.18
CA ARG A 137 10.94 -23.12 -18.75
C ARG A 137 9.78 -22.17 -18.42
N LEU A 138 10.04 -21.08 -17.72
CA LEU A 138 9.02 -20.06 -17.43
C LEU A 138 8.55 -19.36 -18.70
N GLY A 139 9.45 -19.17 -19.67
CA GLY A 139 9.15 -18.66 -21.00
C GLY A 139 8.15 -19.52 -21.76
N ASP A 140 8.34 -20.85 -21.76
CA ASP A 140 7.41 -21.79 -22.39
C ASP A 140 6.00 -21.69 -21.78
N LEU A 141 5.90 -21.39 -20.48
CA LEU A 141 4.63 -21.22 -19.78
C LEU A 141 3.86 -19.94 -20.14
N LEU A 142 4.49 -18.97 -20.82
CA LEU A 142 3.77 -17.79 -21.33
C LEU A 142 2.68 -18.17 -22.35
N GLY A 143 2.84 -19.31 -23.04
CA GLY A 143 1.84 -19.87 -23.94
C GLY A 143 0.68 -20.60 -23.24
N SER A 144 0.74 -20.80 -21.92
CA SER A 144 -0.28 -21.56 -21.18
C SER A 144 -1.30 -20.64 -20.50
N PRO A 145 -2.57 -20.62 -20.95
CA PRO A 145 -3.60 -19.73 -20.39
C PRO A 145 -3.79 -19.82 -18.88
N ALA A 146 -3.56 -20.99 -18.28
CA ALA A 146 -3.79 -21.20 -16.86
C ALA A 146 -2.74 -20.53 -15.96
N VAL A 147 -1.52 -20.30 -16.47
CA VAL A 147 -0.37 -19.85 -15.66
C VAL A 147 0.44 -18.71 -16.28
N ARG A 148 0.12 -18.25 -17.50
CA ARG A 148 0.93 -17.25 -18.22
C ARG A 148 1.17 -15.95 -17.45
N GLY A 149 0.15 -15.41 -16.77
CA GLY A 149 0.33 -14.21 -15.95
C GLY A 149 1.32 -14.43 -14.81
N ARG A 150 1.26 -15.59 -14.15
CA ARG A 150 2.23 -15.97 -13.10
C ARG A 150 3.62 -16.22 -13.67
N ALA A 151 3.73 -16.83 -14.84
CA ALA A 151 5.00 -17.05 -15.52
C ALA A 151 5.67 -15.72 -15.91
N ALA A 152 4.91 -14.75 -16.43
CA ALA A 152 5.41 -13.42 -16.70
C ALA A 152 5.94 -12.74 -15.42
N LEU A 153 5.16 -12.75 -14.33
CA LEU A 153 5.60 -12.20 -13.04
C LEU A 153 6.84 -12.91 -12.49
N ALA A 154 6.94 -14.22 -12.63
CA ALA A 154 8.12 -15.00 -12.22
C ALA A 154 9.37 -14.59 -13.02
N LEU A 155 9.26 -14.45 -14.35
CA LEU A 155 10.34 -13.90 -15.18
C LEU A 155 10.72 -12.48 -14.77
N GLY A 156 9.72 -11.64 -14.44
CA GLY A 156 9.92 -10.29 -13.93
C GLY A 156 10.72 -10.26 -12.62
N ARG A 157 10.38 -11.14 -11.67
CA ARG A 157 11.09 -11.27 -10.38
C ARG A 157 12.53 -11.77 -10.54
N LEU A 158 12.78 -12.67 -11.48
CA LEU A 158 14.15 -13.11 -11.81
C LEU A 158 14.97 -12.01 -12.51
N GLY A 159 14.33 -10.96 -13.04
CA GLY A 159 15.00 -9.85 -13.72
C GLY A 159 15.70 -10.25 -15.03
N VAL A 160 15.24 -11.32 -15.69
CA VAL A 160 15.91 -11.87 -16.89
C VAL A 160 15.53 -11.06 -18.12
N ARG A 161 16.32 -10.02 -18.40
CA ARG A 161 16.12 -9.04 -19.50
C ARG A 161 16.02 -9.65 -20.91
N ALA A 162 16.56 -10.84 -21.13
CA ALA A 162 16.38 -11.57 -22.39
C ALA A 162 14.88 -11.83 -22.72
N TRP A 163 14.00 -11.84 -21.72
CA TRP A 163 12.56 -12.04 -21.86
C TRP A 163 11.74 -10.74 -22.00
N THR A 164 12.38 -9.57 -21.94
CA THR A 164 11.67 -8.28 -22.06
C THR A 164 10.93 -8.17 -23.41
N ALA A 165 11.61 -8.43 -24.52
CA ALA A 165 10.98 -8.37 -25.85
C ALA A 165 9.92 -9.48 -26.06
N PRO A 166 10.17 -10.76 -25.72
CA PRO A 166 9.15 -11.81 -25.76
C PRO A 166 7.87 -11.48 -24.97
N ILE A 167 7.99 -11.01 -23.73
CA ILE A 167 6.83 -10.63 -22.90
C ILE A 167 6.11 -9.43 -23.52
N ALA A 168 6.85 -8.40 -23.92
CA ALA A 168 6.26 -7.19 -24.49
C ALA A 168 5.55 -7.45 -25.83
N GLY A 169 6.05 -8.39 -26.63
CA GLY A 169 5.42 -8.79 -27.90
C GLY A 169 4.04 -9.43 -27.73
N LEU A 170 3.76 -10.02 -26.55
CA LEU A 170 2.49 -10.69 -26.26
C LEU A 170 1.42 -9.77 -25.65
N LEU A 171 1.73 -8.49 -25.40
CA LEU A 171 0.79 -7.56 -24.74
C LEU A 171 -0.55 -7.42 -25.48
N SER A 172 -0.56 -7.47 -26.81
CA SER A 172 -1.79 -7.39 -27.61
C SER A 172 -2.61 -8.69 -27.64
N GLU A 173 -2.05 -9.79 -27.12
CA GLU A 173 -2.69 -11.12 -27.10
C GLU A 173 -3.30 -11.45 -25.73
N VAL A 174 -2.95 -10.69 -24.70
CA VAL A 174 -3.42 -10.89 -23.32
C VAL A 174 -4.38 -9.77 -22.93
N ASN A 175 -5.32 -10.07 -22.03
CA ASN A 175 -6.31 -9.12 -21.53
C ASN A 175 -6.51 -9.29 -20.02
N GLY A 176 -7.27 -8.38 -19.41
CA GLY A 176 -7.63 -8.47 -17.99
C GLY A 176 -6.40 -8.53 -17.07
N LEU A 177 -6.41 -9.47 -16.12
CA LEU A 177 -5.32 -9.64 -15.15
C LEU A 177 -4.02 -10.13 -15.79
N ASP A 178 -4.08 -10.90 -16.88
CA ASP A 178 -2.87 -11.34 -17.60
C ASP A 178 -2.16 -10.14 -18.23
N HIS A 179 -2.91 -9.21 -18.84
CA HIS A 179 -2.32 -7.98 -19.38
C HIS A 179 -1.61 -7.17 -18.28
N THR A 180 -2.27 -6.94 -17.15
CA THR A 180 -1.65 -6.28 -15.99
C THR A 180 -0.40 -7.04 -15.52
N ALA A 181 -0.44 -8.37 -15.44
CA ALA A 181 0.70 -9.19 -15.02
C ALA A 181 1.91 -9.04 -15.96
N PHE A 182 1.67 -9.02 -17.28
CA PHE A 182 2.73 -8.84 -18.28
C PHE A 182 3.36 -7.44 -18.19
N VAL A 183 2.54 -6.39 -18.04
CA VAL A 183 3.05 -5.02 -17.88
C VAL A 183 3.83 -4.87 -16.57
N VAL A 184 3.33 -5.43 -15.46
CA VAL A 184 4.03 -5.43 -14.17
C VAL A 184 5.34 -6.21 -14.25
N ALA A 185 5.38 -7.33 -14.98
CA ALA A 185 6.62 -8.07 -15.20
C ALA A 185 7.69 -7.23 -15.91
N LEU A 186 7.32 -6.47 -16.94
CA LEU A 186 8.23 -5.55 -17.64
C LEU A 186 8.73 -4.44 -16.71
N GLU A 187 7.86 -3.90 -15.84
CA GLU A 187 8.23 -2.92 -14.82
C GLU A 187 9.22 -3.52 -13.81
N LEU A 188 8.98 -4.74 -13.31
CA LEU A 188 9.85 -5.44 -12.36
C LEU A 188 11.24 -5.73 -12.93
N MET A 189 11.33 -6.06 -14.23
CA MET A 189 12.62 -6.24 -14.90
C MET A 189 13.45 -4.95 -14.94
N GLY A 190 12.78 -3.79 -14.90
CA GLY A 190 13.44 -2.48 -14.97
C GLY A 190 14.26 -2.29 -16.24
N ASP A 191 13.92 -2.96 -17.33
CA ASP A 191 14.64 -2.88 -18.61
C ASP A 191 14.03 -1.81 -19.53
N PRO A 192 14.76 -0.71 -19.83
CA PRO A 192 14.29 0.31 -20.77
C PRO A 192 13.96 -0.24 -22.17
N ALA A 193 14.43 -1.43 -22.54
CA ALA A 193 14.07 -2.08 -23.80
C ALA A 193 12.55 -2.37 -23.94
N ALA A 194 11.79 -2.37 -22.84
CA ALA A 194 10.33 -2.48 -22.87
C ALA A 194 9.64 -1.21 -23.41
N VAL A 195 10.26 -0.04 -23.24
CA VAL A 195 9.63 1.27 -23.51
C VAL A 195 9.11 1.41 -24.94
N PRO A 196 9.86 1.05 -26.00
CA PRO A 196 9.34 1.14 -27.38
C PRO A 196 8.12 0.26 -27.63
N TYR A 197 7.98 -0.87 -26.95
CA TYR A 197 6.83 -1.77 -27.08
C TYR A 197 5.60 -1.20 -26.35
N LEU A 198 5.79 -0.67 -25.14
CA LEU A 198 4.73 -0.03 -24.36
C LEU A 198 4.18 1.22 -25.08
N LEU A 199 5.06 2.04 -25.67
CA LEU A 199 4.66 3.19 -26.48
C LEU A 199 3.88 2.78 -27.73
N ARG A 200 4.32 1.72 -28.42
CA ARG A 200 3.62 1.17 -29.58
C ARG A 200 2.24 0.65 -29.20
N TRP A 201 2.15 -0.11 -28.11
CA TRP A 201 0.87 -0.62 -27.60
C TRP A 201 -0.09 0.53 -27.29
N LEU A 202 0.35 1.62 -26.66
CA LEU A 202 -0.51 2.80 -26.43
C LEU A 202 -1.03 3.43 -27.73
N ALA A 203 -0.19 3.47 -28.77
CA ALA A 203 -0.54 4.07 -30.05
C ALA A 203 -1.51 3.20 -30.88
N GLU A 204 -1.37 1.88 -30.80
CA GLU A 204 -2.12 0.91 -31.61
C GLU A 204 -3.36 0.36 -30.89
N SER A 205 -3.34 0.28 -29.56
CA SER A 205 -4.44 -0.27 -28.77
C SER A 205 -5.59 0.71 -28.66
N GLY A 206 -6.81 0.21 -28.92
CA GLY A 206 -8.07 0.91 -28.68
C GLY A 206 -8.61 0.79 -27.26
N GLU A 207 -7.89 0.13 -26.34
CA GLU A 207 -8.39 -0.13 -24.98
C GLU A 207 -8.40 1.10 -24.09
N ASP A 208 -9.39 1.20 -23.20
CA ASP A 208 -9.44 2.29 -22.20
C ASP A 208 -8.55 2.02 -20.98
N ARG A 209 -8.16 0.76 -20.74
CA ARG A 209 -7.38 0.33 -19.57
C ARG A 209 -5.88 0.55 -19.75
N VAL A 210 -5.47 1.80 -19.96
CA VAL A 210 -4.07 2.15 -20.26
C VAL A 210 -3.20 2.46 -19.03
N TYR A 211 -3.79 2.46 -17.83
CA TYR A 211 -3.10 2.85 -16.59
C TYR A 211 -1.84 2.04 -16.31
N ASP A 212 -1.90 0.71 -16.45
CA ASP A 212 -0.73 -0.13 -16.15
C ASP A 212 0.43 0.19 -17.07
N VAL A 213 0.16 0.42 -18.36
CA VAL A 213 1.15 0.77 -19.36
C VAL A 213 1.71 2.16 -19.12
N HIS A 214 0.85 3.13 -18.81
CA HIS A 214 1.28 4.47 -18.40
C HIS A 214 2.17 4.42 -17.16
N HIS A 215 1.75 3.70 -16.12
CA HIS A 215 2.51 3.53 -14.89
C HIS A 215 3.88 2.89 -15.18
N ALA A 216 3.93 1.80 -15.94
CA ALA A 216 5.19 1.16 -16.33
C ALA A 216 6.11 2.12 -17.10
N LEU A 217 5.57 2.93 -18.03
CA LEU A 217 6.35 3.96 -18.72
C LEU A 217 6.92 5.00 -17.74
N VAL A 218 6.12 5.49 -16.79
CA VAL A 218 6.60 6.42 -15.75
C VAL A 218 7.73 5.78 -14.95
N ARG A 219 7.59 4.52 -14.54
CA ARG A 219 8.60 3.80 -13.74
C ARG A 219 9.89 3.52 -14.51
N LEU A 220 9.78 3.15 -15.78
CA LEU A 220 10.94 2.79 -16.62
C LEU A 220 11.69 4.01 -17.16
N THR A 221 11.02 5.15 -17.32
CA THR A 221 11.61 6.36 -17.92
C THR A 221 11.91 7.46 -16.90
N GLY A 222 11.20 7.45 -15.76
CA GLY A 222 11.22 8.54 -14.79
C GLY A 222 10.52 9.81 -15.26
N ARG A 223 9.95 9.83 -16.47
CA ARG A 223 9.11 10.90 -17.00
C ARG A 223 7.68 10.68 -16.53
N ASP A 224 7.08 11.70 -15.93
CA ASP A 224 5.72 11.62 -15.41
C ASP A 224 4.89 12.80 -15.92
N PRO A 225 4.23 12.65 -17.08
CA PRO A 225 3.49 13.74 -17.70
C PRO A 225 2.23 14.09 -16.92
N LEU A 226 2.00 15.38 -16.69
CA LEU A 226 0.76 15.86 -16.08
C LEU A 226 -0.44 15.55 -16.99
N LEU A 227 -1.40 14.80 -16.45
CA LEU A 227 -2.67 14.50 -17.10
C LEU A 227 -3.76 15.49 -16.65
N PRO A 228 -4.86 15.66 -17.41
CA PRO A 228 -5.95 16.53 -16.99
C PRO A 228 -6.57 16.08 -15.66
N GLU A 229 -6.88 17.05 -14.78
CA GLU A 229 -7.31 16.83 -13.39
C GLU A 229 -8.48 15.85 -13.22
N ARG A 230 -9.43 15.85 -14.16
CA ARG A 230 -10.69 15.09 -14.08
C ARG A 230 -10.84 14.04 -15.18
N ALA A 231 -9.74 13.57 -15.76
CA ALA A 231 -9.82 12.56 -16.80
C ALA A 231 -10.16 11.18 -16.22
N SER A 232 -11.20 10.54 -16.74
CA SER A 232 -11.58 9.16 -16.39
C SER A 232 -11.96 8.36 -17.65
N GLY A 233 -11.97 7.03 -17.56
CA GLY A 233 -12.33 6.13 -18.66
C GLY A 233 -11.61 6.45 -19.97
N ALA A 234 -12.38 6.59 -21.06
CA ALA A 234 -11.86 6.92 -22.39
C ALA A 234 -11.13 8.29 -22.44
N ALA A 235 -11.57 9.28 -21.66
CA ALA A 235 -10.90 10.59 -21.61
C ALA A 235 -9.51 10.49 -20.96
N TYR A 236 -9.38 9.67 -19.91
CA TYR A 236 -8.09 9.34 -19.31
C TYR A 236 -7.18 8.62 -20.32
N ALA A 237 -7.73 7.63 -21.03
CA ALA A 237 -6.97 6.89 -22.03
C ALA A 237 -6.47 7.78 -23.17
N ALA A 238 -7.32 8.69 -23.66
CA ALA A 238 -6.94 9.68 -24.67
C ALA A 238 -5.85 10.63 -24.17
N ALA A 239 -5.94 11.11 -22.92
CA ALA A 239 -4.93 11.98 -22.33
C ALA A 239 -3.57 11.30 -22.18
N VAL A 240 -3.55 10.05 -21.71
CA VAL A 240 -2.32 9.24 -21.65
C VAL A 240 -1.71 9.09 -23.03
N ARG A 241 -2.50 8.68 -24.04
CA ARG A 241 -1.99 8.53 -25.42
C ARG A 241 -1.40 9.83 -25.94
N ALA A 242 -2.09 10.96 -25.75
CA ALA A 242 -1.61 12.28 -26.15
C ALA A 242 -0.29 12.65 -25.46
N ALA A 243 -0.15 12.35 -24.17
CA ALA A 243 1.06 12.62 -23.40
C ALA A 243 2.30 11.84 -23.88
N TRP A 244 2.08 10.64 -24.45
CA TRP A 244 3.13 9.74 -24.94
C TRP A 244 3.29 9.72 -26.47
N ALA A 245 2.40 10.37 -27.23
CA ALA A 245 2.36 10.32 -28.71
C ALA A 245 3.67 10.76 -29.38
N GLY A 246 4.40 11.71 -28.77
CA GLY A 246 5.68 12.17 -29.28
C GLY A 246 6.88 11.25 -28.98
N GLY A 247 6.67 10.13 -28.27
CA GLY A 247 7.73 9.19 -27.92
C GLY A 247 8.80 9.73 -26.97
N ARG A 248 8.60 10.92 -26.40
CA ARG A 248 9.54 11.52 -25.44
C ARG A 248 9.58 10.72 -24.15
N THR A 249 10.78 10.35 -23.71
CA THR A 249 11.00 9.54 -22.51
C THR A 249 11.97 10.20 -21.55
N GLU A 250 12.56 11.33 -21.93
CA GLU A 250 13.46 12.07 -21.07
C GLU A 250 12.68 12.68 -19.90
N ARG A 251 13.22 12.49 -18.69
CA ARG A 251 12.71 13.14 -17.49
C ARG A 251 12.93 14.64 -17.58
N ALA A 252 11.88 15.44 -17.40
CA ALA A 252 11.99 16.88 -17.27
C ALA A 252 12.29 17.27 -15.80
N PRO A 253 12.85 18.46 -15.55
CA PRO A 253 12.89 19.02 -14.19
C PRO A 253 11.47 19.21 -13.66
N ALA A 254 11.28 18.93 -12.37
CA ALA A 254 10.00 19.16 -11.71
C ALA A 254 9.65 20.66 -11.72
N VAL A 255 8.43 21.01 -12.09
CA VAL A 255 7.95 22.40 -12.13
C VAL A 255 6.60 22.52 -11.47
N VAL A 256 6.45 23.50 -10.57
CA VAL A 256 5.14 23.87 -10.03
C VAL A 256 4.50 24.91 -10.94
N ARG A 257 3.25 24.66 -11.36
CA ARG A 257 2.48 25.53 -12.26
C ARG A 257 1.08 25.79 -11.72
N ASP A 258 0.33 26.60 -12.47
CA ASP A 258 -1.09 26.88 -12.27
C ASP A 258 -1.46 27.30 -10.84
N LEU A 259 -0.50 27.93 -10.17
CA LEU A 259 -0.65 28.40 -8.81
C LEU A 259 -1.73 29.49 -8.77
N ALA A 260 -2.85 29.16 -8.13
CA ALA A 260 -3.95 30.07 -7.89
C ALA A 260 -4.35 30.01 -6.42
N VAL A 261 -4.24 31.14 -5.73
CA VAL A 261 -4.76 31.32 -4.38
C VAL A 261 -6.19 31.82 -4.50
N GLU A 262 -7.14 30.99 -4.08
CA GLU A 262 -8.57 31.29 -4.20
C GLU A 262 -9.09 32.01 -2.94
N SER A 263 -8.47 31.74 -1.78
CA SER A 263 -8.68 32.45 -0.52
C SER A 263 -7.43 32.39 0.35
N GLY A 264 -7.43 33.09 1.50
CA GLY A 264 -6.37 32.98 2.49
C GLY A 264 -6.20 31.57 3.09
N THR A 265 -7.11 30.64 2.80
CA THR A 265 -7.14 29.27 3.33
C THR A 265 -7.12 28.19 2.25
N TRP A 266 -7.20 28.60 0.98
CA TRP A 266 -7.33 27.68 -0.14
C TRP A 266 -6.46 28.13 -1.31
N ALA A 267 -5.65 27.20 -1.82
CA ALA A 267 -4.96 27.38 -3.08
C ALA A 267 -4.95 26.07 -3.88
N ARG A 268 -4.77 26.20 -5.20
CA ARG A 268 -4.53 25.08 -6.11
C ARG A 268 -3.25 25.32 -6.90
N PHE A 269 -2.60 24.23 -7.28
CA PHE A 269 -1.42 24.23 -8.14
C PHE A 269 -1.29 22.86 -8.80
N SER A 270 -0.45 22.78 -9.82
CA SER A 270 -0.04 21.53 -10.46
C SER A 270 1.45 21.33 -10.28
N VAL A 271 1.87 20.06 -10.27
CA VAL A 271 3.28 19.66 -10.30
C VAL A 271 3.50 18.85 -11.58
N ASP A 272 4.34 19.35 -12.46
CA ASP A 272 4.80 18.67 -13.68
C ASP A 272 6.10 17.93 -13.39
N ASP A 273 6.25 16.70 -13.89
CA ASP A 273 7.44 15.86 -13.75
C ASP A 273 7.98 15.86 -12.30
N GLY A 274 7.06 15.76 -11.34
CA GLY A 274 7.33 15.82 -9.91
C GLY A 274 8.37 14.79 -9.49
N ALA A 275 9.15 15.10 -8.44
CA ALA A 275 10.20 14.19 -8.02
C ALA A 275 9.66 12.84 -7.52
N GLY A 276 8.40 12.81 -7.06
CA GLY A 276 7.72 11.60 -6.58
C GLY A 276 8.39 11.01 -5.36
N ARG A 277 9.08 11.83 -4.55
CA ARG A 277 9.75 11.36 -3.32
C ARG A 277 8.73 10.91 -2.28
N ILE A 278 7.56 11.54 -2.23
CA ILE A 278 6.48 11.18 -1.32
C ILE A 278 5.25 10.86 -2.15
N ARG A 279 4.75 9.63 -2.07
CA ARG A 279 3.59 9.19 -2.86
C ARG A 279 2.98 7.90 -2.32
N VAL A 280 1.70 7.71 -2.60
CA VAL A 280 1.04 6.42 -2.44
C VAL A 280 1.25 5.65 -3.75
N ALA A 281 1.89 4.50 -3.68
CA ALA A 281 2.21 3.69 -4.85
C ALA A 281 1.79 2.23 -4.63
N PHE A 282 1.57 1.50 -5.72
CA PHE A 282 1.39 0.06 -5.64
C PHE A 282 2.66 -0.63 -5.14
N ASP A 283 2.48 -1.57 -4.22
CA ASP A 283 3.54 -2.46 -3.82
C ASP A 283 3.88 -3.43 -4.96
N PRO A 284 5.13 -3.95 -5.00
CA PRO A 284 5.44 -5.08 -5.86
C PRO A 284 4.47 -6.24 -5.63
N PRO A 285 4.05 -6.97 -6.69
CA PRO A 285 3.09 -8.07 -6.57
C PRO A 285 3.58 -9.11 -5.58
N SER A 286 2.81 -9.29 -4.49
CA SER A 286 3.06 -10.36 -3.54
C SER A 286 3.09 -11.71 -4.26
N PRO A 287 4.09 -12.56 -4.00
CA PRO A 287 4.13 -13.90 -4.57
C PRO A 287 2.88 -14.68 -4.21
N GLY A 288 2.34 -15.44 -5.17
CA GLY A 288 1.10 -16.20 -5.00
C GLY A 288 -0.20 -15.40 -5.17
N ALA A 289 -0.14 -14.06 -5.15
CA ALA A 289 -1.32 -13.21 -5.32
C ALA A 289 -1.94 -13.38 -6.72
N THR A 290 -3.26 -13.41 -6.78
CA THR A 290 -4.02 -13.45 -8.04
C THR A 290 -4.09 -12.09 -8.73
N TRP A 291 -3.89 -11.01 -7.97
CA TRP A 291 -3.90 -9.64 -8.47
C TRP A 291 -2.47 -9.09 -8.53
N PRO A 292 -1.96 -8.71 -9.72
CA PRO A 292 -0.60 -8.17 -9.83
C PRO A 292 -0.41 -6.80 -9.18
N ARG A 293 -1.51 -6.05 -8.99
CA ARG A 293 -1.55 -4.79 -8.26
C ARG A 293 -2.68 -4.87 -7.26
N TRP A 294 -2.33 -4.99 -5.98
CA TRP A 294 -3.32 -5.14 -4.91
C TRP A 294 -3.02 -4.18 -3.77
N ASN A 295 -1.88 -4.34 -3.10
CA ASN A 295 -1.51 -3.50 -1.99
C ASN A 295 -0.91 -2.17 -2.46
N ARG A 296 -1.13 -1.13 -1.65
CA ARG A 296 -0.54 0.19 -1.82
C ARG A 296 0.21 0.56 -0.56
N SER A 297 1.31 1.28 -0.71
CA SER A 297 2.05 1.88 0.39
C SER A 297 2.30 3.36 0.14
N LEU A 298 2.24 4.15 1.22
CA LEU A 298 2.87 5.45 1.25
C LEU A 298 4.37 5.25 1.31
N THR A 299 5.08 5.78 0.31
CA THR A 299 6.51 5.68 0.16
C THR A 299 7.19 7.02 0.37
N PHE A 300 8.38 6.99 0.95
CA PHE A 300 9.33 8.10 1.05
C PHE A 300 10.64 7.67 0.39
N ASP A 301 11.09 8.40 -0.64
CA ASP A 301 12.26 8.07 -1.47
C ASP A 301 12.24 6.61 -1.97
N GLY A 302 11.04 6.13 -2.32
CA GLY A 302 10.81 4.75 -2.79
C GLY A 302 10.80 3.69 -1.68
N LYS A 303 11.05 4.06 -0.42
CA LYS A 303 10.94 3.15 0.73
C LYS A 303 9.53 3.21 1.30
N PRO A 304 8.82 2.08 1.48
CA PRO A 304 7.49 2.08 2.04
C PRO A 304 7.54 2.39 3.55
N LEU A 305 6.67 3.31 3.99
CA LEU A 305 6.53 3.73 5.39
C LEU A 305 5.25 3.18 6.01
N TYR A 306 4.13 3.37 5.30
CA TYR A 306 2.83 2.84 5.70
C TYR A 306 2.25 2.01 4.57
N GLN A 307 1.78 0.81 4.86
CA GLN A 307 0.81 0.14 4.00
C GLN A 307 -0.52 0.91 4.12
N VAL A 308 -1.16 1.24 3.01
CA VAL A 308 -2.43 2.00 2.90
C VAL A 308 -3.61 1.08 2.54
N GLY A 309 -3.37 -0.23 2.60
CA GLY A 309 -4.35 -1.27 2.31
C GLY A 309 -4.38 -1.63 0.84
N SER A 310 -5.48 -2.24 0.42
CA SER A 310 -5.64 -2.74 -0.95
C SER A 310 -6.27 -1.70 -1.88
N TYR A 311 -6.20 -1.99 -3.17
CA TYR A 311 -6.85 -1.29 -4.27
C TYR A 311 -8.33 -1.66 -4.42
N CYS A 312 -8.83 -2.57 -3.58
CA CYS A 312 -10.23 -2.95 -3.61
C CYS A 312 -11.06 -1.94 -2.82
N ASP A 313 -12.02 -1.30 -3.48
CA ASP A 313 -12.94 -0.36 -2.86
C ASP A 313 -13.88 -1.02 -1.83
N THR A 314 -13.93 -2.37 -1.80
CA THR A 314 -14.72 -3.12 -0.81
C THR A 314 -13.91 -3.67 0.35
N CYS A 315 -12.59 -3.55 0.32
CA CYS A 315 -11.76 -3.87 1.47
C CYS A 315 -11.71 -2.67 2.41
N GLU A 316 -11.54 -2.93 3.70
CA GLU A 316 -11.32 -1.86 4.67
C GLU A 316 -10.08 -1.03 4.33
N LEU A 317 -10.09 0.26 4.68
CA LEU A 317 -8.86 1.02 4.77
C LEU A 317 -7.98 0.37 5.84
N GLY A 318 -6.97 -0.39 5.41
CA GLY A 318 -5.91 -0.87 6.28
C GLY A 318 -4.80 0.15 6.35
N LEU A 319 -4.32 0.46 7.55
CA LEU A 319 -3.03 1.12 7.72
C LEU A 319 -2.14 0.22 8.54
N ALA A 320 -0.88 0.07 8.15
CA ALA A 320 0.10 -0.64 8.95
C ALA A 320 1.46 0.05 8.80
N LEU A 321 2.09 0.41 9.92
CA LEU A 321 3.46 0.91 9.91
C LEU A 321 4.40 -0.21 9.45
N LEU A 322 5.14 0.04 8.38
CA LEU A 322 6.13 -0.91 7.83
C LEU A 322 7.54 -0.66 8.37
N GLY A 323 7.83 0.56 8.81
CA GLY A 323 9.10 0.92 9.45
C GLY A 323 9.43 2.41 9.27
N TRP A 324 10.28 2.94 10.15
CA TRP A 324 10.70 4.35 10.08
C TRP A 324 11.95 4.51 9.21
N PRO A 325 11.98 5.47 8.25
CA PRO A 325 13.22 5.81 7.58
C PRO A 325 14.17 6.49 8.58
N GLU A 326 15.34 5.88 8.81
CA GLU A 326 16.25 6.24 9.92
C GLU A 326 16.69 7.72 9.91
N ASP A 327 16.83 8.36 8.73
CA ASP A 327 17.38 9.73 8.60
C ASP A 327 16.65 10.70 7.64
N GLU A 328 15.86 10.20 6.68
CA GLU A 328 15.31 11.04 5.59
C GLU A 328 14.15 11.96 6.04
N ALA A 329 13.28 11.48 6.94
CA ALA A 329 12.16 12.27 7.44
C ALA A 329 12.62 13.51 8.24
N ARG A 330 13.71 13.38 9.02
CA ARG A 330 14.31 14.50 9.75
C ARG A 330 14.89 15.56 8.79
N SER A 331 15.47 15.14 7.67
CA SER A 331 16.01 16.03 6.64
C SER A 331 14.91 16.82 5.91
N ILE A 332 13.82 16.15 5.51
CA ILE A 332 12.66 16.82 4.88
C ILE A 332 12.01 17.81 5.84
N ALA A 333 11.74 17.39 7.09
CA ALA A 333 11.16 18.24 8.11
C ALA A 333 12.07 19.46 8.42
N ALA A 334 13.39 19.28 8.49
CA ALA A 334 14.34 20.37 8.73
C ALA A 334 14.32 21.42 7.61
N ARG A 335 14.23 20.99 6.34
CA ARG A 335 14.10 21.90 5.18
C ARG A 335 12.80 22.71 5.24
N MET A 336 11.68 22.10 5.69
CA MET A 336 10.39 22.78 5.83
C MET A 336 10.33 23.73 7.04
N ARG A 337 10.97 23.35 8.15
CA ARG A 337 10.85 24.02 9.46
C ARG A 337 11.23 25.50 9.45
N GLY A 338 12.25 25.88 8.67
CA GLY A 338 12.71 27.27 8.57
C GLY A 338 11.69 28.23 7.97
N ARG A 339 10.73 27.71 7.18
CA ARG A 339 9.72 28.50 6.45
C ARG A 339 8.30 28.39 7.03
N LEU A 340 8.13 27.57 8.06
CA LEU A 340 6.86 27.27 8.72
C LEU A 340 6.60 28.06 10.00
N ALA A 341 7.50 28.97 10.36
CA ALA A 341 7.27 29.88 11.47
C ALA A 341 6.20 30.93 11.06
N ARG A 342 4.99 30.79 11.59
CA ARG A 342 3.83 31.70 11.45
C ARG A 342 3.11 31.68 10.10
N LEU A 343 2.60 30.51 9.71
CA LEU A 343 1.63 30.39 8.62
C LEU A 343 0.23 30.82 9.07
N GLU A 344 -0.16 32.06 8.75
CA GLU A 344 -1.50 32.60 9.06
C GLU A 344 -2.47 32.55 7.88
N ARG A 345 -1.93 32.65 6.66
CA ARG A 345 -2.69 32.62 5.41
C ARG A 345 -1.85 32.03 4.28
N LEU A 346 -2.51 31.51 3.26
CA LEU A 346 -1.93 31.16 1.98
C LEU A 346 -1.89 32.40 1.10
N ASP A 347 -0.73 32.65 0.48
CA ASP A 347 -0.58 33.62 -0.58
C ASP A 347 0.38 33.10 -1.66
N ALA A 348 0.38 33.77 -2.81
CA ALA A 348 1.16 33.33 -3.96
C ALA A 348 2.67 33.42 -3.70
N ALA A 349 3.12 34.37 -2.86
CA ALA A 349 4.53 34.54 -2.54
C ALA A 349 5.06 33.37 -1.71
N LEU A 350 4.30 32.94 -0.70
CA LEU A 350 4.59 31.77 0.10
C LEU A 350 4.69 30.51 -0.77
N LEU A 351 3.68 30.26 -1.61
CA LEU A 351 3.64 29.04 -2.43
C LEU A 351 4.73 29.05 -3.51
N ALA A 352 5.08 30.21 -4.05
CA ALA A 352 6.24 30.36 -4.94
C ALA A 352 7.56 30.07 -4.20
N GLU A 353 7.74 30.57 -2.97
CA GLU A 353 8.91 30.25 -2.15
C GLU A 353 8.99 28.74 -1.87
N TRP A 354 7.84 28.09 -1.69
CA TRP A 354 7.72 26.66 -1.43
C TRP A 354 7.83 25.77 -2.67
N SER A 355 7.88 26.36 -3.87
CA SER A 355 7.95 25.61 -5.13
C SER A 355 9.02 24.49 -5.14
N PRO A 356 10.25 24.69 -4.64
CA PRO A 356 11.25 23.61 -4.59
C PRO A 356 10.85 22.42 -3.71
N VAL A 357 10.05 22.65 -2.66
CA VAL A 357 9.56 21.61 -1.76
C VAL A 357 8.33 20.93 -2.36
N LEU A 358 7.42 21.70 -2.95
CA LEU A 358 6.24 21.17 -3.65
C LEU A 358 6.64 20.33 -4.88
N ALA A 359 7.77 20.66 -5.52
CA ALA A 359 8.34 19.89 -6.62
C ALA A 359 8.84 18.49 -6.20
N GLU A 360 8.99 18.21 -4.90
CA GLU A 360 9.35 16.88 -4.39
C GLU A 360 8.16 15.90 -4.41
N LEU A 361 6.94 16.43 -4.55
CA LEU A 361 5.71 15.65 -4.69
C LEU A 361 5.69 14.91 -6.04
N GLU A 362 4.77 13.97 -6.18
CA GLU A 362 4.50 13.31 -7.47
C GLU A 362 3.85 14.27 -8.47
N THR A 363 3.89 13.94 -9.77
CA THR A 363 3.15 14.70 -10.76
C THR A 363 1.66 14.64 -10.48
N GLY A 364 0.99 15.79 -10.52
CA GLY A 364 -0.46 15.83 -10.34
C GLY A 364 -1.01 17.21 -10.07
N HIS A 365 -2.33 17.25 -9.87
CA HIS A 365 -3.05 18.43 -9.44
C HIS A 365 -3.20 18.39 -7.94
N TYR A 366 -2.99 19.52 -7.28
CA TYR A 366 -2.99 19.61 -5.82
C TYR A 366 -3.93 20.71 -5.33
N ARG A 367 -4.41 20.52 -4.10
CA ARG A 367 -5.05 21.54 -3.27
C ARG A 367 -4.22 21.75 -2.01
N ALA A 368 -4.00 23.01 -1.66
CA ALA A 368 -3.42 23.41 -0.39
C ALA A 368 -4.53 24.02 0.47
N LEU A 369 -4.76 23.42 1.64
CA LEU A 369 -5.83 23.78 2.56
C LEU A 369 -5.21 24.17 3.90
N LEU A 370 -5.51 25.36 4.40
CA LEU A 370 -5.16 25.76 5.76
C LEU A 370 -6.36 25.54 6.68
N LEU A 371 -6.26 24.49 7.51
CA LEU A 371 -7.35 23.95 8.32
C LEU A 371 -7.02 24.09 9.81
N ASP A 372 -8.05 24.30 10.64
CA ASP A 372 -7.95 24.20 12.09
C ASP A 372 -8.70 22.94 12.55
N LEU A 373 -7.96 21.83 12.72
CA LEU A 373 -8.51 20.48 12.93
C LEU A 373 -8.62 20.12 14.43
N PRO A 374 -9.80 19.70 14.93
CA PRO A 374 -9.94 19.23 16.31
C PRO A 374 -9.33 17.83 16.46
N LEU A 375 -8.05 17.76 16.81
CA LEU A 375 -7.29 16.50 16.87
C LEU A 375 -7.09 16.01 18.30
N GLU A 376 -7.30 14.71 18.52
CA GLU A 376 -6.82 13.99 19.70
C GLU A 376 -5.61 13.13 19.33
N ARG A 377 -4.72 12.89 20.30
CA ARG A 377 -3.66 11.88 20.18
C ARG A 377 -4.24 10.53 20.60
N VAL A 378 -4.07 9.53 19.74
CA VAL A 378 -4.48 8.14 19.98
C VAL A 378 -3.24 7.29 20.16
N SER A 379 -3.16 6.57 21.26
CA SER A 379 -2.10 5.60 21.58
C SER A 379 -2.64 4.26 22.03
N ASP A 380 -3.96 4.09 21.96
CA ASP A 380 -4.71 2.92 22.41
C ASP A 380 -5.62 2.51 21.25
N ALA A 381 -5.55 1.23 20.88
CA ALA A 381 -6.27 0.68 19.75
C ALA A 381 -7.79 0.82 19.90
N ALA A 382 -8.32 0.66 21.11
CA ALA A 382 -9.76 0.80 21.39
C ALA A 382 -10.29 2.23 21.14
N ARG A 383 -9.41 3.23 21.09
CA ARG A 383 -9.77 4.62 20.82
C ARG A 383 -9.66 5.01 19.35
N SER A 384 -9.03 4.16 18.53
CA SER A 384 -8.82 4.39 17.10
C SER A 384 -10.14 4.43 16.33
N TRP A 385 -10.24 5.30 15.33
CA TRP A 385 -11.37 5.27 14.40
C TRP A 385 -11.50 3.93 13.66
N TRP A 386 -10.38 3.23 13.44
CA TRP A 386 -10.40 1.91 12.80
C TRP A 386 -11.21 0.90 13.59
N TYR A 387 -11.03 0.84 14.91
CA TYR A 387 -11.80 -0.03 15.78
C TYR A 387 -13.22 0.51 16.00
N ARG A 388 -13.37 1.80 16.36
CA ARG A 388 -14.67 2.39 16.71
C ARG A 388 -15.70 2.28 15.59
N ARG A 389 -15.30 2.43 14.32
CA ARG A 389 -16.22 2.26 13.19
C ARG A 389 -16.58 0.80 12.95
N ALA A 390 -15.67 -0.14 13.20
CA ALA A 390 -15.94 -1.57 13.06
C ALA A 390 -16.94 -2.03 14.12
N ALA A 391 -16.71 -1.64 15.37
CA ALA A 391 -17.65 -1.84 16.47
C ALA A 391 -19.03 -1.23 16.18
N ALA A 392 -19.08 0.01 15.67
CA ALA A 392 -20.35 0.67 15.32
C ALA A 392 -21.11 -0.03 14.18
N ARG A 393 -20.42 -0.67 13.22
CA ARG A 393 -21.06 -1.44 12.15
C ARG A 393 -21.64 -2.76 12.67
N ALA A 394 -20.94 -3.44 13.58
CA ALA A 394 -21.42 -4.66 14.21
C ALA A 394 -22.76 -4.45 14.92
N GLU A 395 -22.96 -3.29 15.57
CA GLU A 395 -24.24 -2.93 16.20
C GLU A 395 -25.39 -2.73 15.19
N VAL A 396 -25.09 -2.26 13.97
CA VAL A 396 -26.10 -1.95 12.94
C VAL A 396 -26.53 -3.19 12.16
N ASP A 397 -25.59 -4.11 11.90
CA ASP A 397 -25.85 -5.27 11.04
C ASP A 397 -26.66 -6.38 11.73
N ASP A 398 -26.93 -6.29 13.06
CA ASP A 398 -27.61 -7.32 13.87
C ASP A 398 -27.01 -8.74 13.68
N ASP A 399 -25.77 -8.78 13.19
CA ASP A 399 -25.00 -9.99 12.94
C ASP A 399 -24.03 -10.16 14.11
N ASP A 400 -24.52 -10.88 15.13
CA ASP A 400 -23.85 -11.19 16.40
C ASP A 400 -22.48 -11.89 16.27
N SER A 401 -21.99 -12.21 15.06
CA SER A 401 -21.00 -13.28 14.88
C SER A 401 -19.67 -12.92 14.24
N ALA A 402 -19.52 -11.78 13.55
CA ALA A 402 -18.31 -11.54 12.74
C ALA A 402 -17.27 -10.59 13.36
N TYR A 403 -17.69 -9.63 14.18
CA TYR A 403 -16.83 -8.50 14.59
C TYR A 403 -16.84 -8.22 16.10
N ALA A 404 -17.79 -8.79 16.84
CA ALA A 404 -17.93 -8.53 18.28
C ALA A 404 -16.75 -9.07 19.11
N ASP A 405 -16.08 -10.12 18.60
CA ASP A 405 -14.99 -10.79 19.29
C ASP A 405 -13.59 -10.38 18.81
N ASP A 406 -13.48 -9.54 17.77
CA ASP A 406 -12.18 -9.14 17.25
C ASP A 406 -11.50 -8.15 18.21
N PRO A 407 -10.25 -8.39 18.60
CA PRO A 407 -9.50 -7.48 19.46
C PRO A 407 -9.21 -6.16 18.74
N PRO A 408 -9.24 -5.00 19.43
CA PRO A 408 -8.92 -3.70 18.84
C PRO A 408 -7.58 -3.65 18.12
N GLU A 409 -6.61 -4.45 18.56
CA GLU A 409 -5.26 -4.59 18.02
C GLU A 409 -5.26 -5.02 16.54
N ASP A 410 -6.24 -5.79 16.10
CA ASP A 410 -6.33 -6.26 14.70
C ASP A 410 -6.65 -5.10 13.73
N TYR A 411 -7.24 -4.02 14.25
CA TYR A 411 -7.58 -2.80 13.52
C TYR A 411 -6.54 -1.69 13.73
N TRP A 412 -5.54 -1.92 14.56
CA TRP A 412 -4.60 -0.88 14.94
C TRP A 412 -3.60 -0.57 13.82
N PRO A 413 -3.35 0.70 13.46
CA PRO A 413 -2.35 1.06 12.46
C PRO A 413 -0.90 0.73 12.83
N GLY A 414 -0.66 0.08 13.96
CA GLY A 414 0.66 -0.25 14.49
C GLY A 414 1.39 0.95 15.10
N VAL A 415 0.74 2.11 15.22
CA VAL A 415 1.39 3.35 15.69
C VAL A 415 0.43 4.33 16.34
N ALA A 416 0.91 5.02 17.37
CA ALA A 416 0.22 6.19 17.90
C ALA A 416 0.11 7.29 16.83
N HIS A 417 -1.06 7.91 16.71
CA HIS A 417 -1.36 8.87 15.66
C HIS A 417 -2.27 9.99 16.18
N PHE A 418 -2.64 10.92 15.30
CA PHE A 418 -3.66 11.93 15.60
C PHE A 418 -4.92 11.62 14.81
N GLN A 419 -6.09 11.86 15.38
CA GLN A 419 -7.36 11.69 14.67
C GLN A 419 -8.33 12.82 15.01
N LEU A 420 -9.29 13.08 14.13
CA LEU A 420 -10.39 13.99 14.44
C LEU A 420 -11.18 13.46 15.64
N THR A 421 -11.56 14.34 16.57
CA THR A 421 -12.32 13.94 17.77
C THR A 421 -13.73 13.43 17.43
N THR A 422 -14.26 13.84 16.30
CA THR A 422 -15.54 13.40 15.73
C THR A 422 -15.39 13.28 14.22
N PRO A 423 -16.21 12.47 13.53
CA PRO A 423 -16.34 12.56 12.07
C PRO A 423 -16.64 13.99 11.62
N VAL A 424 -16.32 14.31 10.36
CA VAL A 424 -16.54 15.66 9.80
C VAL A 424 -18.03 16.04 9.94
N PRO A 425 -18.34 17.16 10.63
CA PRO A 425 -19.71 17.58 10.84
C PRO A 425 -20.43 17.94 9.54
N GLY A 426 -21.71 17.56 9.44
CA GLY A 426 -22.54 17.89 8.28
C GLY A 426 -22.18 17.13 7.00
N GLY A 427 -21.30 16.13 7.09
CA GLY A 427 -21.00 15.22 6.00
C GLY A 427 -22.26 14.53 5.49
N ARG A 428 -22.32 14.34 4.17
CA ARG A 428 -23.32 13.45 3.56
C ARG A 428 -22.96 12.02 3.92
N VAL A 429 -23.90 11.08 3.84
CA VAL A 429 -23.52 9.65 3.81
C VAL A 429 -22.68 9.45 2.54
N PRO A 430 -21.42 8.98 2.62
CA PRO A 430 -20.73 8.42 3.80
C PRO A 430 -20.06 9.43 4.75
N CYS A 431 -20.09 9.13 6.06
CA CYS A 431 -19.35 9.86 7.08
C CYS A 431 -17.86 9.96 6.75
N THR A 432 -17.27 11.15 6.92
CA THR A 432 -15.84 11.36 6.75
C THR A 432 -15.11 11.21 8.09
N TYR A 433 -14.32 10.15 8.23
CA TYR A 433 -13.36 9.99 9.33
C TYR A 433 -12.05 10.71 8.99
N GLY A 434 -11.25 11.08 10.00
CA GLY A 434 -9.99 11.79 9.76
C GLY A 434 -8.86 11.33 10.66
N ALA A 435 -7.71 11.03 10.06
CA ALA A 435 -6.51 10.60 10.75
C ALA A 435 -5.25 11.23 10.13
N LEU A 436 -4.35 11.71 10.99
CA LEU A 436 -3.01 12.17 10.63
C LEU A 436 -1.97 11.21 11.20
N LEU A 437 -1.30 10.50 10.30
CA LEU A 437 -0.21 9.57 10.57
C LEU A 437 1.11 10.32 10.71
N PRO A 438 1.88 10.05 11.76
CA PRO A 438 3.16 10.72 11.93
C PRO A 438 4.23 10.12 11.02
N SER A 439 5.13 10.92 10.45
CA SER A 439 6.37 10.41 9.80
C SER A 439 7.53 10.07 10.76
N GLN A 440 7.31 10.13 12.08
CA GLN A 440 8.27 9.72 13.11
C GLN A 440 7.54 9.27 14.39
N PRO A 441 8.13 8.41 15.23
CA PRO A 441 7.45 7.91 16.42
C PRO A 441 7.14 9.02 17.44
N LEU A 442 5.90 9.08 17.94
CA LEU A 442 5.43 10.18 18.80
C LEU A 442 6.02 10.15 20.22
N GLU A 443 6.52 9.01 20.65
CA GLU A 443 7.25 8.78 21.89
C GLU A 443 8.67 9.37 21.85
N THR A 444 9.23 9.62 20.66
CA THR A 444 10.56 10.23 20.49
C THR A 444 10.52 11.77 20.47
N LEU A 445 9.33 12.36 20.61
CA LEU A 445 9.19 13.81 20.62
C LEU A 445 9.86 14.43 21.83
N ALA A 446 10.88 15.26 21.58
CA ALA A 446 11.55 16.07 22.60
C ALA A 446 10.55 16.83 23.51
N PRO A 447 10.41 16.45 24.81
CA PRO A 447 9.38 17.01 25.69
C PRO A 447 9.49 18.53 25.85
N ALA A 448 10.71 19.07 25.92
CA ALA A 448 10.96 20.51 26.00
C ALA A 448 10.44 21.27 24.77
N THR A 449 10.49 20.66 23.59
CA THR A 449 9.98 21.28 22.35
C THR A 449 8.45 21.27 22.33
N VAL A 450 7.82 20.18 22.79
CA VAL A 450 6.36 20.12 22.96
C VAL A 450 5.90 21.18 23.95
N ALA A 451 6.52 21.25 25.14
CA ALA A 451 6.18 22.22 26.18
C ALA A 451 6.31 23.67 25.69
N ARG A 452 7.35 23.99 24.91
CA ARG A 452 7.50 25.32 24.28
C ARG A 452 6.34 25.64 23.33
N HIS A 453 5.92 24.68 22.50
CA HIS A 453 4.76 24.89 21.62
C HIS A 453 3.46 24.98 22.41
N THR A 454 3.28 24.20 23.48
CA THR A 454 2.12 24.32 24.37
C THR A 454 2.03 25.71 24.97
N ALA A 455 3.15 26.27 25.46
CA ALA A 455 3.20 27.63 25.99
C ALA A 455 2.86 28.69 24.92
N ALA A 456 3.41 28.54 23.71
CA ALA A 456 3.10 29.45 22.60
C ALA A 456 1.60 29.38 22.22
N ILE A 457 1.02 28.19 22.15
CA ILE A 457 -0.40 27.98 21.85
C ILE A 457 -1.29 28.59 22.93
N ALA A 458 -0.93 28.41 24.21
CA ALA A 458 -1.61 29.04 25.34
C ALA A 458 -1.53 30.58 25.30
N ALA A 459 -0.43 31.14 24.76
CA ALA A 459 -0.27 32.57 24.52
C ALA A 459 -1.01 33.08 23.26
N GLY A 460 -1.77 32.22 22.57
CA GLY A 460 -2.56 32.59 21.39
C GLY A 460 -1.86 32.34 20.05
N GLU A 461 -0.59 31.90 20.03
CA GLU A 461 0.08 31.54 18.79
C GLU A 461 -0.60 30.29 18.16
N ARG A 462 -0.55 30.21 16.82
CA ARG A 462 -1.12 29.09 16.07
C ARG A 462 -0.13 28.54 15.04
N PRO A 463 0.96 27.86 15.48
CA PRO A 463 1.98 27.35 14.58
C PRO A 463 1.44 26.19 13.73
N ALA A 464 1.50 26.30 12.40
CA ALA A 464 0.98 25.27 11.51
C ALA A 464 1.86 24.00 11.46
N ALA A 465 1.23 22.83 11.36
CA ALA A 465 1.86 21.59 10.88
C ALA A 465 1.64 21.43 9.37
N VAL A 466 2.42 20.57 8.70
CA VAL A 466 2.23 20.25 7.28
C VAL A 466 1.95 18.77 7.14
N ALA A 467 0.92 18.43 6.36
CA ALA A 467 0.59 17.05 6.03
C ALA A 467 0.35 16.89 4.52
N LEU A 468 0.79 15.76 3.97
CA LEU A 468 0.34 15.28 2.67
C LEU A 468 -0.94 14.47 2.87
N GLY A 469 -2.05 14.94 2.33
CA GLY A 469 -3.37 14.35 2.52
C GLY A 469 -3.95 13.71 1.26
N TRP A 470 -4.91 12.82 1.46
CA TRP A 470 -5.82 12.36 0.41
C TRP A 470 -7.17 11.95 1.03
N ILE A 471 -8.17 11.83 0.17
CA ILE A 471 -9.47 11.26 0.51
C ILE A 471 -9.51 9.83 -0.03
N ASP A 472 -9.90 8.88 0.80
CA ASP A 472 -10.13 7.48 0.43
C ASP A 472 -11.61 7.14 0.67
N ASP A 473 -12.34 6.95 -0.43
CA ASP A 473 -13.75 6.57 -0.44
C ASP A 473 -13.86 5.06 -0.64
N ARG A 474 -14.63 4.38 0.22
CA ARG A 474 -14.78 2.91 0.17
C ARG A 474 -16.23 2.49 0.37
N CYS A 475 -16.60 1.38 -0.26
CA CYS A 475 -17.84 0.66 -0.03
C CYS A 475 -17.50 -0.67 0.63
N VAL A 476 -17.10 -0.62 1.89
CA VAL A 476 -16.60 -1.77 2.66
C VAL A 476 -17.63 -2.90 2.63
N GLU A 477 -17.18 -4.09 2.26
CA GLU A 477 -18.00 -5.29 2.02
C GLU A 477 -19.13 -5.11 1.00
N ALA A 478 -19.04 -4.09 0.15
CA ALA A 478 -20.12 -3.65 -0.73
C ALA A 478 -21.42 -3.26 0.02
N ARG A 479 -21.30 -2.86 1.29
CA ARG A 479 -22.42 -2.52 2.18
C ARG A 479 -22.25 -1.16 2.82
N HIS A 480 -21.07 -0.90 3.34
CA HIS A 480 -20.81 0.23 4.22
C HIS A 480 -20.02 1.29 3.46
N MET A 481 -20.70 2.37 3.08
CA MET A 481 -20.02 3.52 2.48
C MET A 481 -19.26 4.25 3.59
N GLU A 482 -17.95 4.45 3.39
CA GLU A 482 -17.06 5.17 4.30
C GLU A 482 -16.18 6.14 3.50
N ARG A 483 -15.84 7.27 4.13
CA ARG A 483 -14.88 8.23 3.60
C ARG A 483 -13.81 8.53 4.63
N TRP A 484 -12.57 8.63 4.19
CA TRP A 484 -11.42 8.90 5.04
C TRP A 484 -10.60 10.07 4.55
N LEU A 485 -10.39 11.06 5.41
CA LEU A 485 -9.25 11.96 5.30
C LEU A 485 -8.04 11.27 5.96
N VAL A 486 -7.07 10.88 5.14
CA VAL A 486 -5.78 10.38 5.63
C VAL A 486 -4.72 11.41 5.32
N GLY A 487 -3.89 11.75 6.31
CA GLY A 487 -2.75 12.64 6.12
C GLY A 487 -1.47 12.07 6.70
N ALA A 488 -0.36 12.20 5.98
CA ALA A 488 0.98 11.91 6.50
C ALA A 488 1.65 13.22 6.93
N VAL A 489 1.99 13.35 8.21
CA VAL A 489 2.60 14.55 8.78
C VAL A 489 4.05 14.65 8.29
N LEU A 490 4.34 15.70 7.52
CA LEU A 490 5.68 15.98 6.97
C LEU A 490 6.52 16.82 7.92
N ASP A 491 5.90 17.78 8.61
CA ASP A 491 6.51 18.56 9.70
C ASP A 491 5.44 18.97 10.72
N GLY A 492 5.87 19.19 11.96
CA GLY A 492 5.01 19.72 13.01
C GLY A 492 4.50 18.70 14.03
N HIS A 493 5.10 17.50 14.13
CA HIS A 493 4.71 16.48 15.12
C HIS A 493 4.69 17.02 16.55
N HIS A 494 5.70 17.80 16.95
CA HIS A 494 5.71 18.47 18.26
C HIS A 494 4.58 19.50 18.42
N ARG A 495 4.20 20.19 17.34
CA ARG A 495 3.09 21.16 17.35
C ARG A 495 1.76 20.43 17.51
N LEU A 496 1.53 19.37 16.74
CA LEU A 496 0.31 18.55 16.84
C LEU A 496 0.16 17.93 18.23
N ALA A 497 1.25 17.40 18.81
CA ALA A 497 1.25 16.91 20.18
C ALA A 497 0.89 18.01 21.20
N ALA A 498 1.40 19.23 21.01
CA ALA A 498 1.08 20.36 21.86
C ALA A 498 -0.39 20.81 21.72
N TYR A 499 -0.93 20.83 20.50
CA TYR A 499 -2.35 21.13 20.25
C TYR A 499 -3.28 20.11 20.89
N ALA A 500 -3.01 18.81 20.67
CA ALA A 500 -3.80 17.73 21.26
C ALA A 500 -3.78 17.77 22.80
N ALA A 501 -2.61 18.07 23.40
CA ALA A 501 -2.49 18.23 24.85
C ALA A 501 -3.25 19.48 25.36
N ALA A 502 -3.34 20.53 24.56
CA ALA A 502 -4.04 21.77 24.91
C ALA A 502 -5.56 21.71 24.64
N GLY A 503 -6.06 20.68 23.95
CA GLY A 503 -7.48 20.57 23.59
C GLY A 503 -7.97 21.67 22.64
N VAL A 504 -7.07 22.25 21.85
CA VAL A 504 -7.39 23.31 20.88
C VAL A 504 -7.19 22.81 19.45
N PRO A 505 -8.01 23.24 18.47
CA PRO A 505 -7.84 22.83 17.08
C PRO A 505 -6.43 23.13 16.56
N ALA A 506 -5.82 22.10 15.95
CA ALA A 506 -4.49 22.16 15.41
C ALA A 506 -4.50 22.82 14.03
N ARG A 507 -3.64 23.81 13.83
CA ARG A 507 -3.46 24.41 12.51
C ARG A 507 -2.66 23.48 11.62
N VAL A 508 -3.21 23.10 10.48
CA VAL A 508 -2.61 22.17 9.53
C VAL A 508 -2.69 22.74 8.12
N LEU A 509 -1.55 22.84 7.44
CA LEU A 509 -1.47 22.96 5.99
C LEU A 509 -1.53 21.56 5.38
N LEU A 510 -2.69 21.22 4.83
CA LEU A 510 -2.92 19.97 4.13
C LEU A 510 -2.65 20.16 2.63
N LEU A 511 -1.66 19.45 2.10
CA LEU A 511 -1.39 19.36 0.67
C LEU A 511 -2.05 18.09 0.16
N ALA A 512 -3.10 18.18 -0.66
CA ALA A 512 -3.86 17.03 -1.12
C ALA A 512 -3.79 16.87 -2.63
N ARG A 513 -3.43 15.67 -3.11
CA ARG A 513 -3.46 15.34 -4.54
C ARG A 513 -4.90 15.08 -4.98
N VAL A 514 -5.25 15.56 -6.16
CA VAL A 514 -6.54 15.37 -6.82
C VAL A 514 -6.35 14.39 -7.98
N GLY A 515 -7.16 13.34 -8.05
CA GLY A 515 -7.40 12.63 -9.31
C GLY A 515 -6.82 11.23 -9.52
N GLU A 516 -6.35 10.50 -8.51
CA GLU A 516 -6.01 9.08 -8.70
C GLU A 516 -7.23 8.16 -8.59
N ARG A 517 -7.97 8.06 -9.71
CA ARG A 517 -9.08 7.12 -9.98
C ARG A 517 -10.30 7.18 -9.04
N GLY A 518 -11.48 7.12 -9.66
CA GLY A 518 -12.59 6.35 -9.11
C GLY A 518 -13.74 7.09 -8.43
N ALA A 519 -13.54 8.27 -7.83
CA ALA A 519 -14.66 8.98 -7.24
C ALA A 519 -14.54 10.50 -7.39
N GLU A 520 -15.59 11.12 -7.92
CA GLU A 520 -15.90 12.53 -7.69
C GLU A 520 -15.83 12.90 -6.19
N GLY A 521 -15.95 11.91 -5.32
CA GLY A 521 -15.91 12.03 -3.87
C GLY A 521 -14.56 12.47 -3.27
N GLY A 522 -13.43 12.34 -3.97
CA GLY A 522 -12.16 12.86 -3.46
C GLY A 522 -12.13 14.39 -3.35
N LEU A 523 -12.66 15.08 -4.37
CA LEU A 523 -12.81 16.54 -4.34
C LEU A 523 -13.96 16.98 -3.43
N GLU A 524 -15.07 16.24 -3.43
CA GLU A 524 -16.21 16.51 -2.55
C GLU A 524 -15.79 16.40 -1.07
N GLY A 525 -15.05 15.35 -0.70
CA GLY A 525 -14.54 15.14 0.65
C GLY A 525 -13.57 16.23 1.09
N LEU A 526 -12.66 16.68 0.20
CA LEU A 526 -11.80 17.82 0.50
C LEU A 526 -12.60 19.11 0.69
N ALA A 527 -13.64 19.33 -0.11
CA ALA A 527 -14.53 20.48 0.03
C ALA A 527 -15.34 20.42 1.34
N GLU A 528 -15.80 19.24 1.74
CA GLU A 528 -16.51 18.99 3.01
C GLU A 528 -15.60 19.31 4.22
N VAL A 529 -14.38 18.76 4.23
CA VAL A 529 -13.37 19.04 5.25
C VAL A 529 -13.04 20.54 5.31
N ALA A 530 -12.86 21.18 4.16
CA ALA A 530 -12.57 22.61 4.08
C ALA A 530 -13.76 23.47 4.54
N ALA A 531 -15.00 23.06 4.26
CA ALA A 531 -16.18 23.78 4.74
C ALA A 531 -16.35 23.66 6.26
N ALA A 532 -16.02 22.48 6.83
CA ALA A 532 -16.13 22.23 8.26
C ALA A 532 -15.01 22.88 9.08
N PHE A 533 -13.78 22.87 8.57
CA PHE A 533 -12.58 23.23 9.34
C PHE A 533 -11.72 24.32 8.70
N GLY A 534 -12.13 24.86 7.56
CA GLY A 534 -11.49 26.01 6.95
C GLY A 534 -11.67 27.26 7.81
N ARG A 535 -10.61 28.07 7.89
CA ARG A 535 -10.67 29.35 8.58
C ARG A 535 -11.72 30.25 7.91
N ARG A 536 -12.66 30.78 8.70
CA ARG A 536 -13.49 31.90 8.25
C ARG A 536 -12.66 33.16 8.37
N ASP A 537 -12.56 33.93 7.29
CA ASP A 537 -11.92 35.23 7.34
C ASP A 537 -12.77 36.13 8.24
N GLU A 538 -12.30 36.46 9.44
CA GLU A 538 -12.95 37.36 10.39
C GLU A 538 -12.96 38.84 9.92
N SER A 539 -12.90 39.09 8.61
CA SER A 539 -12.74 40.44 8.04
C SER A 539 -13.93 40.94 7.22
N GLY A 540 -15.11 40.33 7.35
CA GLY A 540 -16.25 40.57 6.44
C GLY A 540 -17.53 41.18 6.99
N ASP A 541 -17.76 41.28 8.31
CA ASP A 541 -18.99 41.86 8.87
C ASP A 541 -18.65 42.97 9.87
N GLY A 542 -18.38 44.14 9.30
CA GLY A 542 -18.30 45.41 9.99
C GLY A 542 -18.94 46.48 9.12
N THR A 543 -20.24 46.38 8.90
CA THR A 543 -21.10 47.48 8.43
C THR A 543 -22.21 47.74 9.42
#